data_AF-A0A6L9Y4N6-F1
#
_entry.id   AF-A0A6L9Y4N6-F1
#
_cell.length_a   1.000
_cell.length_b   1.000
_cell.length_c   1.000
_cell.angle_alpha   90.00
_cell.angle_beta   90.00
_cell.angle_gamma   90.00
#
_symmetry.space_group_name_H-M   'P 1'
#
loop_
_entity.id
_entity.type
_entity.pdbx_description
1 polymer ?
#
loop_
_entity_poly.entity_id
_entity_poly.type
_entity_poly.pdbx_seq_one_letter_code
_entity_poly.pdbx_strand_id
1 'polypeptide(L)'
;MIKKVNHQKGQALAESLVLMLVLLSFFIAIPWLGRLIDISLQQQNASRYGGFQLTRTITMLNQEDIKQKFFLGKTHQWRDRQHHRIVNAEDVEIQSNQTEQLGDDRQVGMQVGQAKALREGWQLQDKGIARVDVTVQPRYTQIGKVSTALGLYLGFFDQQTIRLQRHLSILRDAGHSDSDMTAHKRTGESALAWHDVAKSSYALGEHIQRYAEPVDAGFNRAKPVFDWLLPWTGKLPKHHLKERP
;
A
#
# COMPACT_ATOMS: atom_id res chain seq x y z
N MET A 1 -67.94 33.44 -4.84
CA MET A 1 -66.57 33.15 -5.32
C MET A 1 -65.60 34.05 -4.57
N ILE A 2 -65.08 33.61 -3.41
CA ILE A 2 -64.18 34.41 -2.56
C ILE A 2 -62.78 33.81 -2.69
N LYS A 3 -61.88 34.55 -3.33
CA LYS A 3 -60.47 34.20 -3.51
C LYS A 3 -59.78 34.30 -2.15
N LYS A 4 -59.39 33.17 -1.56
CA LYS A 4 -58.46 33.15 -0.41
C LYS A 4 -57.11 33.68 -0.90
N VAL A 5 -56.81 34.94 -0.59
CA VAL A 5 -55.47 35.50 -0.74
C VAL A 5 -54.64 34.94 0.42
N ASN A 6 -53.84 33.91 0.13
CA ASN A 6 -52.94 33.30 1.10
C ASN A 6 -51.89 34.33 1.56
N HIS A 7 -51.72 34.40 2.87
CA HIS A 7 -50.74 35.24 3.55
C HIS A 7 -49.30 34.75 3.26
N GLN A 8 -48.74 35.12 2.09
CA GLN A 8 -47.35 34.83 1.71
C GLN A 8 -46.33 35.89 2.17
N LYS A 9 -46.72 36.87 3.01
CA LYS A 9 -45.88 38.04 3.31
C LYS A 9 -44.75 37.83 4.33
N GLY A 10 -44.54 36.61 4.82
CA GLY A 10 -43.42 36.28 5.72
C GLY A 10 -42.70 34.96 5.40
N GLN A 11 -43.28 34.13 4.53
CA GLN A 11 -42.76 32.80 4.21
C GLN A 11 -41.46 32.87 3.41
N ALA A 12 -41.39 33.73 2.39
CA ALA A 12 -40.18 33.89 1.58
C ALA A 12 -38.97 34.36 2.39
N LEU A 13 -39.17 35.23 3.40
CA LEU A 13 -38.12 35.68 4.31
C LEU A 13 -37.65 34.54 5.22
N ALA A 14 -38.58 33.78 5.80
CA ALA A 14 -38.24 32.63 6.63
C ALA A 14 -37.50 31.54 5.83
N GLU A 15 -37.97 31.21 4.62
CA GLU A 15 -37.32 30.25 3.73
C GLU A 15 -35.92 30.71 3.31
N SER A 16 -35.75 31.99 2.97
CA SER A 16 -34.44 32.55 2.62
C SER A 16 -33.47 32.49 3.81
N LEU A 17 -33.95 32.77 5.03
CA LEU A 17 -33.14 32.69 6.24
C LEU A 17 -32.72 31.25 6.53
N VAL A 18 -33.62 30.27 6.39
CA VAL A 18 -33.29 28.85 6.54
C VAL A 18 -32.25 28.42 5.50
N LEU A 19 -32.42 28.80 4.23
CA LEU A 19 -31.44 28.50 3.18
C LEU A 19 -30.07 29.11 3.47
N MET A 20 -30.03 30.35 3.96
CA MET A 20 -28.79 31.01 4.37
C MET A 20 -28.09 30.26 5.51
N LEU A 21 -28.85 29.81 6.52
CA LEU A 21 -28.31 29.03 7.64
C LEU A 21 -27.74 27.68 7.18
N VAL A 22 -28.43 26.99 6.27
CA VAL A 22 -27.96 25.74 5.67
C VAL A 22 -26.67 25.98 4.91
N LEU A 23 -26.61 27.02 4.08
CA LEU A 23 -25.42 27.36 3.32
C LEU A 23 -24.24 27.69 4.23
N LEU A 24 -24.43 28.48 5.28
CA LEU A 24 -23.40 28.77 6.30
C LEU A 24 -22.90 27.49 7.00
N SER A 25 -23.79 26.52 7.24
CA SER A 25 -23.40 25.24 7.83
C SER A 25 -22.46 24.45 6.91
N PHE A 26 -22.66 24.49 5.59
CA PHE A 26 -21.78 23.84 4.63
C PHE A 26 -20.39 24.46 4.58
N PHE A 27 -20.29 25.79 4.74
CA PHE A 27 -18.98 26.47 4.83
C PHE A 27 -18.13 25.98 6.01
N ILE A 28 -18.75 25.40 7.04
CA ILE A 28 -18.05 24.84 8.20
C ILE A 28 -17.86 23.33 8.03
N ALA A 29 -18.91 22.63 7.60
CA ALA A 29 -18.90 21.18 7.46
C ALA A 29 -17.92 20.68 6.39
N ILE A 30 -17.84 21.36 5.24
CA ILE A 30 -16.98 20.93 4.12
C ILE A 30 -15.50 20.98 4.50
N PRO A 31 -14.94 22.09 5.02
CA PRO A 31 -13.53 22.11 5.45
C PRO A 31 -13.25 21.16 6.62
N TRP A 32 -14.20 21.01 7.55
CA TRP A 32 -14.08 20.04 8.64
C TRP A 32 -13.96 18.61 8.13
N LEU A 33 -14.83 18.21 7.21
CA LEU A 33 -14.78 16.89 6.60
C LEU A 33 -13.52 16.71 5.73
N GLY A 34 -13.15 17.74 4.96
CA GLY A 34 -11.94 17.75 4.14
C GLY A 34 -10.67 17.47 4.94
N ARG A 35 -10.55 18.06 6.14
CA ARG A 35 -9.43 17.78 7.05
C ARG A 35 -9.40 16.32 7.48
N LEU A 36 -10.55 15.72 7.82
CA LEU A 36 -10.63 14.31 8.20
C LEU A 36 -10.28 13.37 7.04
N ILE A 37 -10.72 13.70 5.82
CA ILE A 37 -10.40 12.94 4.61
C ILE A 37 -8.89 12.99 4.34
N ASP A 38 -8.27 14.17 4.42
CA ASP A 38 -6.84 14.33 4.21
C ASP A 38 -6.02 13.59 5.28
N ILE A 39 -6.40 13.68 6.56
CA ILE A 39 -5.78 12.88 7.63
C ILE A 39 -5.88 11.37 7.30
N SER A 40 -7.05 10.91 6.83
CA SER A 40 -7.23 9.51 6.45
C SER A 40 -6.36 9.09 5.26
N LEU A 41 -6.14 9.99 4.30
CA LEU A 41 -5.22 9.77 3.18
C LEU A 41 -3.78 9.66 3.67
N GLN A 42 -3.36 10.53 4.59
CA GLN A 42 -2.02 10.45 5.20
C GLN A 42 -1.85 9.16 6.00
N GLN A 43 -2.87 8.69 6.73
CA GLN A 43 -2.83 7.38 7.39
C GLN A 43 -2.62 6.22 6.40
N GLN A 44 -3.30 6.25 5.25
CA GLN A 44 -3.13 5.23 4.22
C GLN A 44 -1.71 5.26 3.63
N ASN A 45 -1.16 6.44 3.39
CA ASN A 45 0.21 6.57 2.88
C ASN A 45 1.26 6.16 3.91
N ALA A 46 1.04 6.50 5.19
CA ALA A 46 1.89 6.10 6.31
C ALA A 46 1.89 4.58 6.51
N SER A 47 0.72 3.93 6.47
CA SER A 47 0.64 2.46 6.62
C SER A 47 1.28 1.74 5.44
N ARG A 48 1.14 2.26 4.21
CA ARG A 48 1.85 1.76 3.02
C ARG A 48 3.35 1.87 3.14
N TYR A 49 3.82 3.06 3.50
CA TYR A 49 5.25 3.30 3.69
C TYR A 49 5.85 2.38 4.75
N GLY A 50 5.19 2.25 5.91
CA GLY A 50 5.61 1.30 6.95
C GLY A 50 5.58 -0.16 6.45
N GLY A 51 4.52 -0.58 5.77
CA GLY A 51 4.42 -1.93 5.22
C GLY A 51 5.58 -2.27 4.27
N PHE A 52 5.93 -1.37 3.36
CA PHE A 52 7.06 -1.56 2.46
C PHE A 52 8.42 -1.57 3.18
N GLN A 53 8.58 -0.77 4.24
CA GLN A 53 9.79 -0.83 5.05
C GLN A 53 9.96 -2.22 5.69
N LEU A 54 8.89 -2.78 6.24
CA LEU A 54 8.91 -4.13 6.85
C LEU A 54 9.23 -5.25 5.84
N THR A 55 8.95 -5.05 4.55
CA THR A 55 9.34 -6.01 3.49
C THR A 55 10.82 -5.94 3.11
N ARG A 56 11.54 -4.88 3.47
CA ARG A 56 12.97 -4.68 3.13
C ARG A 56 13.92 -5.11 4.25
N THR A 57 13.53 -6.11 5.06
CA THR A 57 14.32 -6.63 6.18
C THR A 57 14.52 -5.65 7.34
N ILE A 58 13.69 -4.59 7.44
CA ILE A 58 13.68 -3.71 8.60
C ILE A 58 12.81 -4.36 9.69
N THR A 59 13.41 -4.73 10.83
CA THR A 59 12.70 -5.40 11.93
C THR A 59 11.82 -4.45 12.74
N MET A 60 12.17 -3.16 12.81
CA MET A 60 11.45 -2.14 13.59
C MET A 60 11.21 -0.87 12.78
N LEU A 61 9.97 -0.38 12.78
CA LEU A 61 9.62 0.88 12.14
C LEU A 61 10.15 2.07 12.94
N ASN A 62 10.75 3.04 12.25
CA ASN A 62 11.03 4.33 12.85
C ASN A 62 9.74 5.16 12.89
N GLN A 63 8.99 5.04 13.99
CA GLN A 63 7.70 5.71 14.14
C GLN A 63 7.82 7.24 14.05
N GLU A 64 8.89 7.82 14.58
CA GLU A 64 9.11 9.27 14.55
C GLU A 64 9.32 9.77 13.13
N ASP A 65 10.09 9.06 12.29
CA ASP A 65 10.23 9.39 10.86
C ASP A 65 8.87 9.40 10.15
N ILE A 66 8.06 8.37 10.38
CA ILE A 66 6.72 8.25 9.77
C ILE A 66 5.81 9.38 10.27
N LYS A 67 5.80 9.68 11.57
CA LYS A 67 5.03 10.79 12.13
C LYS A 67 5.44 12.12 11.52
N GLN A 68 6.74 12.40 11.43
CA GLN A 68 7.26 13.63 10.84
C GLN A 68 6.89 13.76 9.37
N LYS A 69 7.00 12.67 8.61
CA LYS A 69 6.77 12.67 7.17
C LYS A 69 5.30 12.85 6.77
N PHE A 70 4.37 12.22 7.49
CA PHE A 70 2.96 12.15 7.08
C PHE A 70 2.00 13.01 7.92
N PHE A 71 2.37 13.39 9.14
CA PHE A 71 1.44 14.09 10.05
C PHE A 71 2.02 15.39 10.61
N LEU A 72 3.32 15.41 10.91
CA LEU A 72 3.93 16.52 11.64
C LEU A 72 4.62 17.56 10.76
N GLY A 73 4.87 17.24 9.49
CA GLY A 73 5.55 18.09 8.52
C GLY A 73 4.89 19.45 8.27
N LYS A 74 5.68 20.40 7.76
CA LYS A 74 5.26 21.82 7.56
C LYS A 74 4.06 21.98 6.62
N THR A 75 3.84 21.02 5.73
CA THR A 75 2.73 20.96 4.77
C THR A 75 1.41 20.53 5.42
N HIS A 76 1.45 19.89 6.59
CA HIS A 76 0.28 19.35 7.28
C HIS A 76 -0.13 20.29 8.41
N GLN A 77 -0.95 21.29 8.07
CA GLN A 77 -1.46 22.29 9.00
C GLN A 77 -2.97 22.12 9.22
N TRP A 78 -3.37 20.95 9.71
CA TRP A 78 -4.76 20.78 10.15
C TRP A 78 -4.98 21.58 11.42
N ARG A 79 -5.78 22.62 11.28
CA ARG A 79 -6.16 23.50 12.38
C ARG A 79 -7.67 23.48 12.59
N ASP A 80 -8.11 23.67 13.82
CA ASP A 80 -9.51 23.84 14.15
C ASP A 80 -10.01 25.26 13.81
N ARG A 81 -11.24 25.58 14.24
CA ARG A 81 -11.86 26.89 14.03
C ARG A 81 -11.20 28.00 14.85
N GLN A 82 -10.50 27.65 15.94
CA GLN A 82 -9.72 28.58 16.76
C GLN A 82 -8.26 28.68 16.29
N HIS A 83 -7.93 28.05 15.16
CA HIS A 83 -6.60 28.05 14.57
C HIS A 83 -5.55 27.24 15.37
N HIS A 84 -5.98 26.38 16.28
CA HIS A 84 -5.11 25.43 16.98
C HIS A 84 -4.93 24.15 16.17
N ARG A 85 -3.73 23.56 16.24
CA ARG A 85 -3.42 22.31 15.56
C ARG A 85 -4.23 21.15 16.14
N ILE A 86 -4.85 20.35 15.27
CA ILE A 86 -5.73 19.24 15.71
C ILE A 86 -5.03 17.87 15.77
N VAL A 87 -3.84 17.71 15.20
CA VAL A 87 -3.07 16.46 15.25
C VAL A 87 -1.66 16.77 15.70
N ASN A 88 -1.27 16.20 16.83
CA ASN A 88 0.08 16.26 17.40
C ASN A 88 0.72 14.85 17.44
N ALA A 89 1.97 14.76 17.91
CA ALA A 89 2.73 13.50 17.88
C ALA A 89 2.11 12.41 18.76
N GLU A 90 1.49 12.83 19.85
CA GLU A 90 0.74 12.02 20.82
C GLU A 90 -0.63 11.57 20.32
N ASP A 91 -1.14 12.21 19.26
CA ASP A 91 -2.43 11.86 18.64
C ASP A 91 -2.29 10.77 17.58
N VAL A 92 -1.05 10.43 17.23
CA VAL A 92 -0.71 9.44 16.21
C VAL A 92 -0.06 8.24 16.87
N GLU A 93 -0.72 7.10 16.74
CA GLU A 93 -0.24 5.80 17.20
C GLU A 93 0.03 4.91 15.99
N ILE A 94 1.25 4.38 15.91
CA ILE A 94 1.67 3.46 14.84
C ILE A 94 2.04 2.14 15.51
N GLN A 95 1.39 1.07 15.10
CA GLN A 95 1.68 -0.27 15.56
C GLN A 95 2.08 -1.13 14.36
N SER A 96 3.07 -2.01 14.56
CA SER A 96 3.43 -3.02 13.57
C SER A 96 3.32 -4.39 14.20
N ASN A 97 2.65 -5.29 13.49
CA ASN A 97 2.60 -6.70 13.84
C ASN A 97 3.17 -7.51 12.68
N GLN A 98 4.03 -8.48 13.00
CA GLN A 98 4.49 -9.48 12.04
C GLN A 98 3.78 -10.78 12.42
N THR A 99 2.80 -11.15 11.62
CA THR A 99 1.90 -12.27 11.89
C THR A 99 2.38 -13.56 11.22
N GLU A 100 1.76 -14.67 11.61
CA GLU A 100 2.04 -16.02 11.12
C GLU A 100 2.01 -16.12 9.59
N GLN A 101 2.79 -17.09 9.09
CA GLN A 101 2.82 -17.51 7.70
C GLN A 101 1.43 -17.95 7.23
N LEU A 102 1.12 -17.76 5.95
CA LEU A 102 -0.11 -18.34 5.40
C LEU A 102 -0.03 -19.86 5.52
N GLY A 103 -1.13 -20.47 5.95
CA GLY A 103 -1.29 -21.92 5.95
C GLY A 103 -1.08 -22.51 4.56
N ASP A 104 -0.65 -23.77 4.50
CA ASP A 104 -0.34 -24.46 3.24
C ASP A 104 -1.51 -24.45 2.23
N ASP A 105 -2.76 -24.33 2.70
CA ASP A 105 -3.99 -24.20 1.91
C ASP A 105 -4.19 -22.83 1.23
N ARG A 106 -3.47 -21.80 1.68
CA ARG A 106 -3.59 -20.41 1.20
C ARG A 106 -2.36 -19.93 0.44
N GLN A 107 -1.37 -20.80 0.29
CA GLN A 107 -0.16 -20.60 -0.49
C GLN A 107 -0.40 -20.87 -1.97
N VAL A 108 0.51 -20.37 -2.82
CA VAL A 108 0.51 -20.68 -4.26
C VAL A 108 0.59 -22.20 -4.45
N GLY A 109 -0.36 -22.75 -5.21
CA GLY A 109 -0.49 -24.18 -5.45
C GLY A 109 -0.97 -25.02 -4.25
N MET A 110 -1.43 -24.36 -3.18
CA MET A 110 -2.09 -24.96 -2.03
C MET A 110 -1.28 -26.14 -1.43
N GLN A 111 -1.96 -27.21 -1.05
CA GLN A 111 -1.38 -28.39 -0.40
C GLN A 111 -0.76 -29.41 -1.38
N VAL A 112 -0.64 -29.08 -2.67
CA VAL A 112 -0.05 -30.01 -3.65
C VAL A 112 1.44 -30.15 -3.37
N GLY A 113 1.92 -31.36 -3.08
CA GLY A 113 3.31 -31.60 -2.68
C GLY A 113 4.36 -31.08 -3.67
N GLN A 114 4.12 -31.23 -4.97
CA GLN A 114 4.99 -30.65 -6.01
C GLN A 114 4.96 -29.12 -6.00
N ALA A 115 3.80 -28.52 -5.76
CA ALA A 115 3.69 -27.08 -5.65
C ALA A 115 4.40 -26.55 -4.40
N LYS A 116 4.34 -27.28 -3.28
CA LYS A 116 5.09 -26.96 -2.06
C LYS A 116 6.60 -26.96 -2.31
N ALA A 117 7.11 -28.00 -2.95
CA ALA A 117 8.54 -28.06 -3.24
C ALA A 117 8.97 -26.99 -4.27
N LEU A 118 8.12 -26.65 -5.26
CA LEU A 118 8.36 -25.55 -6.20
C LEU A 118 8.36 -24.18 -5.53
N ARG A 119 7.37 -23.87 -4.68
CA ARG A 119 7.29 -22.56 -4.00
C ARG A 119 8.40 -22.40 -2.96
N GLU A 120 8.87 -23.48 -2.33
CA GLU A 120 10.04 -23.47 -1.44
C GLU A 120 11.32 -23.24 -2.25
N GLY A 121 11.53 -23.99 -3.34
CA GLY A 121 12.70 -23.86 -4.21
C GLY A 121 12.81 -22.49 -4.90
N TRP A 122 11.68 -21.91 -5.31
CA TRP A 122 11.61 -20.56 -5.87
C TRP A 122 11.45 -19.45 -4.82
N GLN A 123 11.48 -19.79 -3.53
CA GLN A 123 11.30 -18.83 -2.42
C GLN A 123 10.05 -17.93 -2.62
N LEU A 124 8.99 -18.49 -3.21
CA LEU A 124 7.69 -17.84 -3.39
C LEU A 124 6.82 -18.00 -2.14
N GLN A 125 7.06 -19.04 -1.35
CA GLN A 125 6.37 -19.25 -0.09
C GLN A 125 6.58 -18.03 0.81
N ASP A 126 5.48 -17.43 1.29
CA ASP A 126 5.62 -16.28 2.16
C ASP A 126 6.31 -16.65 3.46
N LYS A 127 7.02 -15.68 4.02
CA LYS A 127 7.66 -15.81 5.33
C LYS A 127 6.85 -15.15 6.45
N GLY A 128 5.59 -14.82 6.18
CA GLY A 128 4.69 -14.13 7.10
C GLY A 128 4.08 -12.86 6.51
N ILE A 129 3.10 -12.34 7.26
CA ILE A 129 2.37 -11.13 6.90
C ILE A 129 2.88 -9.98 7.78
N ALA A 130 3.35 -8.89 7.16
CA ALA A 130 3.58 -7.65 7.86
C ALA A 130 2.29 -6.83 7.87
N ARG A 131 1.83 -6.44 9.06
CA ARG A 131 0.71 -5.54 9.27
C ARG A 131 1.17 -4.26 9.94
N VAL A 132 0.75 -3.12 9.38
CA VAL A 132 0.97 -1.80 9.98
C VAL A 132 -0.36 -1.12 10.21
N ASP A 133 -0.67 -0.85 11.48
CA ASP A 133 -1.85 -0.14 11.93
C ASP A 133 -1.45 1.30 12.28
N VAL A 134 -2.20 2.27 11.75
CA VAL A 134 -2.02 3.70 12.03
C VAL A 134 -3.33 4.25 12.56
N THR A 135 -3.32 4.67 13.81
CA THR A 135 -4.44 5.30 14.50
C THR A 135 -4.15 6.78 14.67
N VAL A 136 -5.13 7.63 14.35
CA VAL A 136 -5.05 9.08 14.56
C VAL A 136 -6.31 9.53 15.29
N GLN A 137 -6.14 10.29 16.36
CA GLN A 137 -7.24 10.87 17.14
C GLN A 137 -7.13 12.39 17.17
N PRO A 138 -7.76 13.10 16.22
CA PRO A 138 -7.71 14.56 16.20
C PRO A 138 -8.35 15.16 17.45
N ARG A 139 -7.69 16.14 18.06
CA ARG A 139 -8.20 16.90 19.22
C ARG A 139 -8.66 18.28 18.78
N TYR A 140 -9.93 18.56 18.99
CA TYR A 140 -10.53 19.87 18.72
C TYR A 140 -10.60 20.69 20.00
N THR A 141 -10.34 22.00 19.90
CA THR A 141 -10.49 22.87 21.07
C THR A 141 -11.96 22.98 21.44
N GLN A 142 -12.29 22.61 22.68
CA GLN A 142 -13.66 22.66 23.17
C GLN A 142 -14.12 24.11 23.32
N ILE A 143 -14.99 24.55 22.42
CA ILE A 143 -15.69 25.83 22.57
C ILE A 143 -16.90 25.58 23.46
N GLY A 144 -17.00 26.29 24.58
CA GLY A 144 -18.14 26.21 25.48
C GLY A 144 -19.48 26.48 24.76
N LYS A 145 -20.61 26.23 25.42
CA LYS A 145 -21.96 26.51 24.88
C LYS A 145 -22.14 28.02 24.65
N VAL A 146 -21.64 28.53 23.53
CA VAL A 146 -21.91 29.89 23.08
C VAL A 146 -23.27 29.85 22.41
N SER A 147 -24.26 30.54 23.00
CA SER A 147 -25.53 30.79 22.34
C SER A 147 -25.28 31.64 21.10
N THR A 148 -25.19 31.00 19.94
CA THR A 148 -25.16 31.70 18.66
C THR A 148 -26.51 32.40 18.48
N ALA A 149 -26.49 33.68 18.11
CA ALA A 149 -27.70 34.50 17.92
C ALA A 149 -28.70 33.93 16.89
N LEU A 150 -28.28 32.94 16.10
CA LEU A 150 -29.05 32.27 15.05
C LEU A 150 -29.47 30.83 15.41
N GLY A 151 -29.25 30.37 16.65
CA GLY A 151 -29.60 29.01 17.07
C GLY A 151 -28.81 27.87 16.42
N LEU A 152 -27.77 28.20 15.64
CA LEU A 152 -26.90 27.21 15.00
C LEU A 152 -25.95 26.58 16.02
N TYR A 153 -26.18 25.31 16.35
CA TYR A 153 -25.28 24.54 17.21
C TYR A 153 -23.98 24.16 16.49
N LEU A 154 -23.04 25.10 16.39
CA LEU A 154 -21.73 24.88 15.78
C LEU A 154 -20.77 24.10 16.68
N GLY A 155 -21.09 23.97 17.97
CA GLY A 155 -20.32 23.17 18.92
C GLY A 155 -20.26 21.68 18.57
N PHE A 156 -21.16 21.20 17.69
CA PHE A 156 -21.11 19.86 17.13
C PHE A 156 -19.70 19.53 16.59
N PHE A 157 -19.12 20.40 15.78
CA PHE A 157 -17.84 20.14 15.10
C PHE A 157 -16.63 20.12 16.04
N ASP A 158 -16.72 20.81 17.18
CA ASP A 158 -15.63 20.98 18.13
C ASP A 158 -15.68 19.93 19.26
N GLN A 159 -16.84 19.32 19.50
CA GLN A 159 -17.04 18.30 20.54
C GLN A 159 -16.87 16.86 20.05
N GLN A 160 -16.72 16.65 18.74
CA GLN A 160 -16.57 15.30 18.21
C GLN A 160 -15.24 14.68 18.64
N THR A 161 -15.31 13.51 19.26
CA THR A 161 -14.15 12.65 19.48
C THR A 161 -14.11 11.61 18.37
N ILE A 162 -13.26 11.81 17.37
CA ILE A 162 -13.14 10.92 16.21
C ILE A 162 -11.84 10.14 16.33
N ARG A 163 -11.93 8.81 16.25
CA ARG A 163 -10.77 7.93 16.13
C ARG A 163 -10.74 7.37 14.72
N LEU A 164 -9.72 7.76 13.95
CA LEU A 164 -9.50 7.25 12.60
C LEU A 164 -8.48 6.11 12.68
N GLN A 165 -8.80 4.97 12.09
CA GLN A 165 -7.90 3.82 12.05
C GLN A 165 -7.74 3.32 10.61
N ARG A 166 -6.49 3.09 10.20
CA ARG A 166 -6.16 2.45 8.92
C ARG A 166 -5.12 1.40 9.16
N HIS A 167 -5.16 0.34 8.36
CA HIS A 167 -4.11 -0.67 8.35
C HIS A 167 -3.75 -1.09 6.94
N LEU A 168 -2.53 -1.59 6.78
CA LEU A 168 -2.10 -2.31 5.58
C LEU A 168 -1.49 -3.65 6.02
N SER A 169 -1.83 -4.71 5.28
CA SER A 169 -1.18 -6.01 5.38
C SER A 169 -0.46 -6.32 4.06
N ILE A 170 0.79 -6.76 4.13
CA ILE A 170 1.61 -7.13 2.98
C ILE A 170 2.38 -8.43 3.26
N LEU A 171 2.48 -9.30 2.24
CA LEU A 171 3.29 -10.51 2.34
C LEU A 171 4.77 -10.15 2.35
N ARG A 172 5.52 -10.81 3.23
CA ARG A 172 6.98 -10.65 3.31
C ARG A 172 7.67 -11.73 2.49
N ASP A 173 8.74 -11.33 1.82
CA ASP A 173 9.64 -12.22 1.08
C ASP A 173 8.96 -13.17 0.09
N ALA A 174 7.81 -12.79 -0.47
CA ALA A 174 7.06 -13.60 -1.44
C ALA A 174 7.67 -13.50 -2.86
N GLY A 175 8.91 -13.97 -3.02
CA GLY A 175 9.54 -14.12 -4.34
C GLY A 175 10.29 -12.91 -4.90
N HIS A 176 10.42 -11.80 -4.15
CA HIS A 176 11.23 -10.67 -4.61
C HIS A 176 12.70 -11.08 -4.77
N SER A 177 13.35 -10.52 -5.78
CA SER A 177 14.77 -10.70 -6.06
C SER A 177 15.40 -9.32 -6.16
N ASP A 178 16.55 -9.15 -5.50
CA ASP A 178 17.33 -7.91 -5.49
C ASP A 178 18.06 -7.66 -6.84
N SER A 179 18.24 -8.71 -7.64
CA SER A 179 18.80 -8.63 -8.98
C SER A 179 18.27 -9.71 -9.92
N ASP A 180 18.40 -9.48 -11.23
CA ASP A 180 18.14 -10.48 -12.26
C ASP A 180 19.03 -11.72 -12.10
N MET A 181 20.27 -11.53 -11.62
CA MET A 181 21.20 -12.62 -11.38
C MET A 181 20.72 -13.52 -10.22
N THR A 182 20.22 -12.92 -9.14
CA THR A 182 19.64 -13.66 -8.02
C THR A 182 18.38 -14.42 -8.46
N ALA A 183 17.57 -13.83 -9.35
CA ALA A 183 16.39 -14.49 -9.92
C ALA A 183 16.81 -15.66 -10.83
N HIS A 184 17.78 -15.45 -11.72
CA HIS A 184 18.37 -16.47 -12.58
C HIS A 184 18.88 -17.65 -11.75
N LYS A 185 19.69 -17.38 -10.72
CA LYS A 185 20.24 -18.41 -9.83
C LYS A 185 19.12 -19.21 -9.17
N ARG A 186 18.14 -18.53 -8.58
CA ARG A 186 17.01 -19.16 -7.90
C ARG A 186 16.17 -20.05 -8.83
N THR A 187 15.92 -19.60 -10.06
CA THR A 187 15.19 -20.38 -11.06
C THR A 187 16.00 -21.58 -11.54
N GLY A 188 17.29 -21.39 -11.83
CA GLY A 188 18.19 -22.43 -12.36
C GLY A 188 18.59 -23.50 -11.33
N GLU A 189 18.61 -23.17 -10.04
CA GLU A 189 18.94 -24.11 -8.94
C GLU A 189 17.72 -24.88 -8.42
N SER A 190 16.49 -24.51 -8.83
CA SER A 190 15.28 -25.22 -8.39
C SER A 190 15.23 -26.63 -9.00
N ALA A 191 15.49 -27.62 -8.15
CA ALA A 191 15.55 -29.06 -8.48
C ALA A 191 14.37 -29.51 -9.34
N LEU A 192 13.16 -29.39 -8.79
CA LEU A 192 11.91 -29.84 -9.43
C LEU A 192 11.46 -28.96 -10.60
N ALA A 193 11.85 -27.69 -10.64
CA ALA A 193 11.43 -26.81 -11.71
C ALA A 193 12.24 -27.04 -12.99
N TRP A 194 13.57 -26.99 -12.87
CA TRP A 194 14.45 -26.90 -14.03
C TRP A 194 15.77 -27.63 -13.85
N HIS A 195 16.39 -27.58 -12.66
CA HIS A 195 17.77 -28.05 -12.49
C HIS A 195 17.96 -29.52 -12.90
N ASP A 196 17.11 -30.43 -12.41
CA ASP A 196 17.29 -31.88 -12.65
C ASP A 196 17.05 -32.25 -14.12
N VAL A 197 16.03 -31.64 -14.73
CA VAL A 197 15.69 -31.83 -16.15
C VAL A 197 16.78 -31.22 -17.04
N ALA A 198 17.28 -30.04 -16.69
CA ALA A 198 18.36 -29.36 -17.41
C ALA A 198 19.65 -30.17 -17.33
N LYS A 199 20.04 -30.64 -16.13
CA LYS A 199 21.23 -31.47 -15.92
C LYS A 199 21.18 -32.75 -16.75
N SER A 200 20.02 -33.43 -16.77
CA SER A 200 19.81 -34.63 -17.58
C SER A 200 19.90 -34.33 -19.08
N SER A 201 19.30 -33.23 -19.52
CA SER A 201 19.32 -32.80 -20.92
C SER A 201 20.73 -32.38 -21.37
N TYR A 202 21.50 -31.69 -20.51
CA TYR A 202 22.86 -31.29 -20.81
C TYR A 202 23.81 -32.48 -20.84
N ALA A 203 23.69 -33.42 -19.90
CA ALA A 203 24.50 -34.64 -19.93
C ALA A 203 24.28 -35.44 -21.22
N LEU A 204 23.02 -35.52 -21.68
CA LEU A 204 22.70 -36.13 -22.98
C LEU A 204 23.25 -35.31 -24.16
N GLY A 205 23.12 -33.98 -24.11
CA GLY A 205 23.64 -33.07 -25.12
C GLY A 205 25.16 -33.13 -25.27
N GLU A 206 25.89 -33.13 -24.15
CA GLU A 206 27.35 -33.31 -24.11
C GLU A 206 27.77 -34.70 -24.60
N HIS A 207 26.97 -35.73 -24.31
CA HIS A 207 27.18 -37.05 -24.86
C HIS A 207 27.05 -37.04 -26.39
N ILE A 208 25.96 -36.49 -26.94
CA ILE A 208 25.74 -36.38 -28.40
C ILE A 208 26.83 -35.52 -29.06
N GLN A 209 27.16 -34.38 -28.45
CA GLN A 209 28.18 -33.46 -28.97
C GLN A 209 29.53 -34.16 -29.13
N ARG A 210 29.95 -35.00 -28.17
CA ARG A 210 31.21 -35.75 -28.28
C ARG A 210 31.30 -36.63 -29.52
N TYR A 211 30.17 -37.17 -29.99
CA TYR A 211 30.13 -37.98 -31.22
C TYR A 211 29.92 -37.14 -32.49
N ALA A 212 29.17 -36.04 -32.40
CA ALA A 212 28.85 -35.18 -33.53
C ALA A 212 29.96 -34.17 -33.86
N GLU A 213 30.77 -33.76 -32.88
CA GLU A 213 31.79 -32.70 -33.02
C GLU A 213 32.78 -32.94 -34.17
N PRO A 214 33.32 -34.17 -34.39
CA PRO A 214 34.19 -34.44 -35.54
C PRO A 214 33.48 -34.26 -36.89
N VAL A 215 32.18 -34.56 -36.95
CA VAL A 215 31.37 -34.41 -38.16
C VAL A 215 31.02 -32.94 -38.39
N ASP A 216 30.58 -32.25 -37.34
CA ASP A 216 30.18 -30.83 -37.38
C ASP A 216 31.37 -29.89 -37.64
N ALA A 217 32.59 -30.26 -37.23
CA ALA A 217 33.80 -29.50 -37.48
C ALA A 217 34.03 -29.26 -38.99
N GLY A 218 33.71 -30.24 -39.83
CA GLY A 218 33.82 -30.12 -41.29
C GLY A 218 32.85 -29.08 -41.90
N PHE A 219 31.77 -28.74 -41.18
CA PHE A 219 30.75 -27.80 -41.61
C PHE A 219 30.81 -26.44 -40.88
N ASN A 220 31.82 -26.24 -40.02
CA ASN A 220 32.00 -25.02 -39.22
C ASN A 220 30.72 -24.62 -38.42
N ARG A 221 29.98 -25.61 -37.91
CA ARG A 221 28.77 -25.37 -37.12
C ARG A 221 29.13 -24.88 -35.71
N ALA A 222 28.34 -23.95 -35.20
CA ALA A 222 28.49 -23.45 -33.83
C ALA A 222 28.23 -24.57 -32.80
N LYS A 223 28.99 -24.57 -31.69
CA LYS A 223 28.77 -25.51 -30.59
C LYS A 223 27.40 -25.26 -29.94
N PRO A 224 26.72 -26.32 -29.46
CA PRO A 224 25.49 -26.16 -28.71
C PRO A 224 25.72 -25.32 -27.45
N VAL A 225 24.77 -24.45 -27.13
CA VAL A 225 24.76 -23.64 -25.92
C VAL A 225 23.89 -24.34 -24.88
N PHE A 226 24.49 -24.79 -23.79
CA PHE A 226 23.76 -25.46 -22.72
C PHE A 226 23.20 -24.48 -21.69
N ASP A 227 23.81 -23.31 -21.52
CA ASP A 227 23.24 -22.28 -20.65
C ASP A 227 22.15 -21.48 -21.38
N TRP A 228 20.91 -21.96 -21.28
CA TRP A 228 19.76 -21.30 -21.90
C TRP A 228 19.23 -20.12 -21.09
N LEU A 229 19.56 -20.01 -19.79
CA LEU A 229 18.94 -19.05 -18.88
C LEU A 229 19.76 -17.75 -18.76
N LEU A 230 21.09 -17.82 -18.85
CA LEU A 230 21.98 -16.65 -18.75
C LEU A 230 21.81 -15.63 -19.88
N PRO A 231 21.48 -16.04 -21.13
CA PRO A 231 21.13 -15.11 -22.20
C PRO A 231 19.89 -14.24 -21.93
N TRP A 232 19.08 -14.57 -20.91
CA TRP A 232 17.89 -13.80 -20.51
C TRP A 232 18.16 -12.84 -19.36
N THR A 233 19.24 -13.02 -18.60
CA THR A 233 19.63 -12.13 -17.51
C THR A 233 19.82 -10.70 -18.03
N GLY A 234 19.15 -9.70 -17.44
CA GLY A 234 19.26 -8.31 -17.89
C GLY A 234 18.47 -7.97 -19.16
N LYS A 235 17.80 -8.92 -19.81
CA LYS A 235 16.90 -8.65 -20.95
C LYS A 235 15.51 -8.21 -20.49
N LEU A 236 15.47 -7.13 -19.72
CA LEU A 236 14.24 -6.37 -19.53
C LEU A 236 13.91 -5.63 -20.84
N PRO A 237 12.65 -5.65 -21.31
CA PRO A 237 12.22 -4.80 -22.41
C PRO A 237 12.63 -3.34 -22.14
N LYS A 238 13.26 -2.67 -23.11
CA LYS A 238 13.85 -1.32 -22.94
C LYS A 238 12.92 -0.28 -22.33
N HIS A 239 11.60 -0.46 -22.40
CA HIS A 239 10.61 0.43 -21.78
C HIS A 239 10.55 0.34 -20.24
N HIS A 240 11.02 -0.76 -19.64
CA HIS A 240 11.15 -0.91 -18.19
C HIS A 240 12.46 -0.34 -17.62
N LEU A 241 13.44 -0.05 -18.49
CA LEU A 241 14.75 0.51 -18.14
C LEU A 241 14.84 2.03 -18.33
N LYS A 242 13.74 2.68 -18.77
CA LYS A 242 13.69 4.14 -18.79
C LYS A 242 13.56 4.62 -17.35
N GLU A 243 14.62 5.25 -16.84
CA GLU A 243 14.51 6.13 -15.68
C GLU A 243 13.31 7.07 -15.94
N ARG A 244 12.34 7.06 -15.02
CA ARG A 244 11.28 8.06 -15.07
C ARG A 244 11.94 9.44 -15.00
N PRO A 245 11.50 10.40 -15.82
CA PRO A 245 11.94 11.79 -15.68
C PRO A 245 11.60 12.34 -14.28
#